data_AF-A0AAU5MQ69-F1
#
_entry.id   AF-A0AAU5MQ69-F1
#
_cell.length_a   1.000
_cell.length_b   1.000
_cell.length_c   1.000
_cell.angle_alpha   90.00
_cell.angle_beta   90.00
_cell.angle_gamma   90.00
#
_symmetry.space_group_name_H-M   'P 1'
#
loop_
_entity.id
_entity.type
_entity.pdbx_description
1 polymer ?
#
loop_
_entity_poly.entity_id
_entity_poly.type
_entity_poly.pdbx_seq_one_letter_code
_entity_poly.pdbx_strand_id
1 'polypeptide(L)'
;MNDPYYDPNEPPQDAVGPSEPPGPAPSSSDPEATTAPWGTLPQQPDPVPDYRQASYSAMDGNLEPMPIPVAPTGVENPASERVRIGLWGAPRSGKTTYLASMAIAAMQQQRHSRSNWVIGGMNPESIEFLSDGVNRLAIRRLFPEATVGLQPLSWSFQGDEPKAGPFRKSRETGFILEVQDVTGEAYRGDEANALRPRVLDQLARSQGLIYLFDPLLDSQRASEGLNFLYSMLNELNARVRDAGKLYRNRLPHHVSVCITKFDHPEVFRPAVEAGWVTQSLEGNRLPRVPDEQAARFFQWMCDDVRGAGARLVRDGLANFFHPSRISYYATSAIGFRLNPQNIFDYRNYLNVELIEGVPHICTSPVPINVLEPLIDLEKRIRSSGTKLWQR
;
A
#
# COMPACT_ATOMS: atom_id res chain seq x y z
N MET A 1 -37.07 -17.39 -50.17
CA MET A 1 -35.94 -16.56 -50.64
C MET A 1 -34.77 -16.94 -49.76
N ASN A 2 -33.75 -17.52 -50.39
CA ASN A 2 -32.63 -18.22 -49.73
C ASN A 2 -31.55 -17.24 -49.28
N ASP A 3 -30.97 -17.57 -48.13
CA ASP A 3 -29.84 -16.94 -47.46
C ASP A 3 -28.52 -17.37 -48.15
N PRO A 4 -27.55 -16.49 -48.43
CA PRO A 4 -26.23 -16.90 -48.88
C PRO A 4 -25.19 -16.88 -47.75
N TYR A 5 -24.58 -18.06 -47.64
CA TYR A 5 -23.41 -18.48 -46.87
C TYR A 5 -22.26 -17.45 -46.79
N TYR A 6 -21.73 -17.21 -45.59
CA TYR A 6 -20.48 -16.47 -45.33
C TYR A 6 -19.37 -17.45 -44.95
N ASP A 7 -18.25 -17.45 -45.69
CA ASP A 7 -17.07 -18.29 -45.43
C ASP A 7 -15.93 -17.43 -44.83
N PRO A 8 -15.49 -17.69 -43.59
CA PRO A 8 -14.51 -16.87 -42.90
C PRO A 8 -13.03 -17.13 -43.27
N ASN A 9 -12.74 -17.90 -44.34
CA ASN A 9 -11.36 -18.27 -44.70
C ASN A 9 -10.84 -17.68 -46.03
N GLU A 10 -11.46 -16.63 -46.58
CA GLU A 10 -11.01 -16.01 -47.84
C GLU A 10 -9.98 -14.88 -47.58
N PRO A 11 -8.70 -15.01 -48.01
CA PRO A 11 -7.71 -13.95 -47.89
C PRO A 11 -7.86 -12.90 -49.01
N PRO A 12 -7.58 -11.61 -48.74
CA PRO A 12 -7.71 -10.55 -49.74
C PRO A 12 -6.64 -10.68 -50.83
N GLN A 13 -7.06 -10.62 -52.10
CA GLN A 13 -6.20 -10.60 -53.28
C GLN A 13 -5.63 -9.20 -53.55
N ASP A 14 -4.32 -9.16 -53.80
CA ASP A 14 -3.51 -7.99 -54.12
C ASP A 14 -3.83 -7.34 -55.49
N ALA A 15 -3.60 -6.03 -55.58
CA ALA A 15 -3.40 -5.33 -56.84
C ALA A 15 -2.17 -4.38 -56.76
N VAL A 16 -1.21 -4.64 -57.65
CA VAL A 16 0.11 -4.03 -57.92
C VAL A 16 -0.04 -2.63 -58.56
N GLY A 17 0.57 -1.53 -58.08
CA GLY A 17 1.89 -0.93 -58.42
C GLY A 17 1.88 -0.02 -59.70
N PRO A 18 2.88 0.85 -60.04
CA PRO A 18 3.95 1.53 -59.26
C PRO A 18 4.11 3.07 -59.58
N SER A 19 4.89 3.84 -58.81
CA SER A 19 5.74 4.98 -59.30
C SER A 19 6.58 5.67 -58.20
N GLU A 20 7.85 5.93 -58.52
CA GLU A 20 8.88 6.76 -57.86
C GLU A 20 9.54 7.61 -58.98
N PRO A 21 10.45 8.59 -58.75
CA PRO A 21 10.71 9.53 -57.62
C PRO A 21 10.81 11.00 -58.17
N PRO A 22 11.33 12.04 -57.45
CA PRO A 22 12.78 12.23 -57.23
C PRO A 22 13.18 12.90 -55.88
N GLY A 23 14.44 12.68 -55.47
CA GLY A 23 15.04 13.30 -54.27
C GLY A 23 15.64 14.70 -54.50
N PRO A 24 16.22 15.31 -53.46
CA PRO A 24 17.46 16.05 -53.67
C PRO A 24 18.54 15.79 -52.60
N ALA A 25 19.79 15.98 -53.04
CA ALA A 25 21.02 15.97 -52.27
C ALA A 25 21.40 17.42 -51.82
N PRO A 26 22.53 17.66 -51.13
CA PRO A 26 22.64 18.61 -50.02
C PRO A 26 23.25 19.96 -50.39
N SER A 27 23.02 21.00 -49.57
CA SER A 27 23.89 22.20 -49.57
C SER A 27 23.89 22.98 -48.25
N SER A 28 25.10 23.14 -47.73
CA SER A 28 25.65 24.13 -46.80
C SER A 28 25.00 25.53 -46.76
N SER A 29 24.96 26.14 -45.57
CA SER A 29 25.48 27.49 -45.29
C SER A 29 25.31 27.88 -43.81
N ASP A 30 26.42 28.01 -43.09
CA ASP A 30 26.56 29.03 -42.03
C ASP A 30 26.57 30.43 -42.70
N PRO A 31 26.11 31.50 -42.03
CA PRO A 31 27.08 32.36 -41.34
C PRO A 31 26.60 33.05 -40.03
N GLU A 32 27.59 33.27 -39.17
CA GLU A 32 27.89 34.46 -38.34
C GLU A 32 26.77 35.33 -37.73
N ALA A 33 26.80 35.34 -36.39
CA ALA A 33 27.20 36.48 -35.55
C ALA A 33 26.68 37.90 -35.86
N THR A 34 25.90 38.44 -34.92
CA THR A 34 25.76 39.87 -34.62
C THR A 34 25.41 39.96 -33.12
N THR A 35 26.42 40.03 -32.24
CA THR A 35 26.89 41.23 -31.49
C THR A 35 25.94 41.78 -30.40
N ALA A 36 26.24 41.38 -29.14
CA ALA A 36 26.45 42.19 -27.92
C ALA A 36 25.30 43.10 -27.37
N PRO A 37 25.32 43.54 -26.08
CA PRO A 37 26.42 43.46 -25.11
C PRO A 37 26.07 42.92 -23.70
N TRP A 38 27.12 42.43 -23.06
CA TRP A 38 27.22 42.25 -21.61
C TRP A 38 27.29 43.60 -20.90
N GLY A 39 26.62 43.71 -19.76
CA GLY A 39 26.95 44.74 -18.77
C GLY A 39 25.85 45.01 -17.75
N THR A 40 25.73 44.20 -16.70
CA THR A 40 25.70 44.67 -15.29
C THR A 40 25.76 43.49 -14.32
N LEU A 41 26.81 43.46 -13.49
CA LEU A 41 26.96 42.56 -12.34
C LEU A 41 26.09 43.06 -11.17
N PRO A 42 25.37 42.19 -10.44
CA PRO A 42 24.83 42.55 -9.13
C PRO A 42 25.93 42.59 -8.06
N GLN A 43 25.83 43.59 -7.20
CA GLN A 43 26.80 43.97 -6.18
C GLN A 43 27.01 42.89 -5.09
N GLN A 44 28.26 42.85 -4.64
CA GLN A 44 28.80 42.09 -3.53
C GLN A 44 28.11 42.43 -2.20
N PRO A 45 27.77 41.46 -1.32
CA PRO A 45 27.35 41.77 0.04
C PRO A 45 28.52 42.15 0.95
N ASP A 46 28.23 43.03 1.89
CA ASP A 46 29.12 43.67 2.87
C ASP A 46 30.05 42.74 3.69
N PRO A 47 31.16 43.26 4.25
CA PRO A 47 32.14 42.48 4.99
C PRO A 47 31.59 41.91 6.31
N VAL A 48 31.91 40.64 6.55
CA VAL A 48 31.64 39.88 7.78
C VAL A 48 32.43 40.49 8.95
N PRO A 49 31.83 40.67 10.15
CA PRO A 49 32.55 41.18 11.30
C PRO A 49 33.60 40.19 11.83
N ASP A 50 34.73 40.76 12.22
CA ASP A 50 35.93 40.16 12.81
C ASP A 50 35.61 39.36 14.08
N TYR A 51 35.58 38.04 13.96
CA TYR A 51 35.65 37.14 15.12
C TYR A 51 37.12 36.88 15.44
N ARG A 52 37.59 37.64 16.43
CA ARG A 52 38.82 37.38 17.19
C ARG A 52 39.05 35.88 17.37
N GLN A 53 40.20 35.41 16.90
CA GLN A 53 40.74 34.09 17.20
C GLN A 53 40.75 33.89 18.72
N ALA A 54 39.82 33.09 19.23
CA ALA A 54 39.99 32.46 20.52
C ALA A 54 41.10 31.41 20.37
N SER A 55 42.25 31.71 20.97
CA SER A 55 43.37 30.79 21.07
C SER A 55 42.97 29.61 21.97
N TYR A 56 42.68 28.46 21.36
CA TYR A 56 42.60 27.21 22.11
C TYR A 56 44.00 26.59 22.11
N SER A 57 44.63 26.60 23.28
CA SER A 57 45.87 25.87 23.52
C SER A 57 45.66 24.39 23.18
N ALA A 58 46.45 23.88 22.23
CA ALA A 58 46.51 22.46 21.93
C ALA A 58 47.09 21.73 23.15
N MET A 59 46.22 21.11 23.95
CA MET A 59 46.60 20.05 24.87
C MET A 59 46.40 18.73 24.14
N ASP A 60 47.49 18.19 23.62
CA ASP A 60 47.56 16.80 23.18
C ASP A 60 47.42 15.88 24.40
N GLY A 61 46.49 14.93 24.30
CA GLY A 61 46.37 13.85 25.28
C GLY A 61 45.14 12.99 25.03
N ASN A 62 45.28 11.95 24.20
CA ASN A 62 44.45 10.73 24.14
C ASN A 62 43.00 10.84 24.68
N LEU A 63 42.13 11.56 23.97
CA LEU A 63 40.69 11.46 24.17
C LEU A 63 40.09 10.71 22.98
N GLU A 64 39.35 9.62 23.26
CA GLU A 64 38.57 8.95 22.23
C GLU A 64 37.62 9.95 21.56
N PRO A 65 37.50 9.92 20.22
CA PRO A 65 36.68 10.89 19.50
C PRO A 65 35.21 10.74 19.95
N MET A 66 34.65 11.80 20.55
CA MET A 66 33.23 11.81 20.87
C MET A 66 32.41 11.96 19.59
N PRO A 67 31.46 11.06 19.30
CA PRO A 67 30.57 11.21 18.17
C PRO A 67 29.64 12.42 18.36
N ILE A 68 29.24 13.00 17.23
CA ILE A 68 28.28 14.11 17.16
C ILE A 68 27.00 13.68 17.92
N PRO A 69 26.47 14.49 18.86
CA PRO A 69 25.21 14.18 19.53
C PRO A 69 24.08 14.07 18.49
N VAL A 70 23.66 12.84 18.22
CA VAL A 70 22.48 12.58 17.41
C VAL A 70 21.27 12.89 18.28
N ALA A 71 20.25 13.56 17.71
CA ALA A 71 18.98 13.75 18.39
C ALA A 71 18.48 12.40 18.95
N PRO A 72 17.90 12.35 20.17
CA PRO A 72 17.49 11.10 20.78
C PRO A 72 16.43 10.45 19.88
N THR A 73 16.85 9.44 19.10
CA THR A 73 15.95 8.53 18.43
C THR A 73 15.22 7.78 19.53
N GLY A 74 13.93 8.05 19.67
CA GLY A 74 13.10 7.50 20.72
C GLY A 74 13.27 5.99 20.86
N VAL A 75 13.64 5.60 22.08
CA VAL A 75 13.53 4.27 22.69
C VAL A 75 14.12 3.13 21.86
N GLU A 76 15.28 2.64 22.29
CA GLU A 76 15.84 1.34 21.91
C GLU A 76 14.88 0.22 22.32
N ASN A 77 13.86 -0.02 21.51
CA ASN A 77 13.18 -1.31 21.52
C ASN A 77 14.05 -2.26 20.70
N PRO A 78 14.73 -3.27 21.31
CA PRO A 78 15.69 -4.10 20.60
C PRO A 78 15.03 -4.70 19.37
N ALA A 79 15.75 -4.76 18.25
CA ALA A 79 15.21 -5.23 16.97
C ALA A 79 14.55 -6.63 17.02
N SER A 80 14.83 -7.40 18.08
CA SER A 80 14.21 -8.69 18.41
C SER A 80 12.77 -8.60 18.93
N GLU A 81 12.30 -7.44 19.40
CA GLU A 81 10.93 -7.22 19.89
C GLU A 81 9.97 -6.67 18.83
N ARG A 82 10.46 -6.27 17.64
CA ARG A 82 9.63 -5.65 16.61
C ARG A 82 8.95 -6.72 15.74
N VAL A 83 7.63 -6.63 15.65
CA VAL A 83 6.82 -7.49 14.77
C VAL A 83 7.05 -7.08 13.32
N ARG A 84 7.32 -8.04 12.43
CA ARG A 84 7.39 -7.84 10.99
C ARG A 84 6.09 -8.24 10.32
N ILE A 85 5.52 -7.31 9.56
CA ILE A 85 4.30 -7.54 8.78
C ILE A 85 4.66 -7.40 7.30
N GLY A 86 4.28 -8.38 6.49
CA GLY A 86 4.36 -8.33 5.04
C GLY A 86 3.04 -7.87 4.43
N LEU A 87 3.09 -7.02 3.40
CA LEU A 87 1.92 -6.71 2.56
C LEU A 87 1.95 -7.54 1.28
N TRP A 88 0.81 -8.14 0.95
CA TRP A 88 0.62 -9.02 -0.19
C TRP A 88 -0.74 -8.78 -0.83
N GLY A 89 -0.84 -8.98 -2.15
CA GLY A 89 -2.08 -8.78 -2.89
C GLY A 89 -1.83 -8.82 -4.39
N ALA A 90 -2.85 -9.23 -5.14
CA ALA A 90 -2.79 -9.32 -6.60
C ALA A 90 -2.45 -7.95 -7.25
N PRO A 91 -2.02 -7.92 -8.52
CA PRO A 91 -2.05 -6.72 -9.35
C PRO A 91 -3.34 -5.91 -9.15
N ARG A 92 -3.25 -4.58 -9.09
CA ARG A 92 -4.41 -3.66 -9.02
C ARG A 92 -5.31 -3.76 -7.78
N SER A 93 -4.92 -4.56 -6.78
CA SER A 93 -5.63 -4.68 -5.50
C SER A 93 -5.64 -3.43 -4.64
N GLY A 94 -4.90 -2.39 -5.04
CA GLY A 94 -4.84 -1.11 -4.34
C GLY A 94 -3.70 -1.02 -3.33
N LYS A 95 -2.66 -1.86 -3.42
CA LYS A 95 -1.47 -1.82 -2.54
C LYS A 95 -0.87 -0.42 -2.41
N THR A 96 -0.50 0.20 -3.52
CA THR A 96 0.12 1.52 -3.55
C THR A 96 -0.77 2.59 -2.92
N THR A 97 -2.07 2.60 -3.25
CA THR A 97 -3.05 3.53 -2.66
C THR A 97 -3.27 3.27 -1.18
N TYR A 98 -3.33 2.00 -0.76
CA TYR A 98 -3.43 1.61 0.65
C TYR A 98 -2.24 2.17 1.43
N LEU A 99 -1.02 1.95 0.94
CA LEU A 99 0.21 2.43 1.58
C LEU A 99 0.25 3.97 1.65
N ALA A 100 -0.07 4.65 0.54
CA ALA A 100 -0.12 6.11 0.49
C ALA A 100 -1.15 6.69 1.48
N SER A 101 -2.25 5.98 1.71
CA SER A 101 -3.30 6.41 2.65
C SER A 101 -2.96 6.17 4.14
N MET A 102 -1.96 5.34 4.47
CA MET A 102 -1.64 5.01 5.87
C MET A 102 -1.22 6.23 6.69
N ALA A 103 -0.40 7.12 6.12
CA ALA A 103 0.00 8.36 6.78
C ALA A 103 -1.21 9.26 7.06
N ILE A 104 -2.14 9.36 6.11
CA ILE A 104 -3.37 10.11 6.27
C ILE A 104 -4.22 9.50 7.39
N ALA A 105 -4.37 8.18 7.42
CA ALA A 105 -5.12 7.47 8.46
C ALA A 105 -4.52 7.71 9.85
N ALA A 106 -3.19 7.64 10.01
CA ALA A 106 -2.52 7.91 11.27
C ALA A 106 -2.70 9.36 11.74
N MET A 107 -2.54 10.34 10.85
CA MET A 107 -2.78 11.76 11.16
C MET A 107 -4.23 12.05 11.58
N GLN A 108 -5.20 11.32 11.00
CA GLN A 108 -6.61 11.51 11.31
C GLN A 108 -7.05 10.76 12.57
N GLN A 109 -6.47 9.60 12.88
CA GLN A 109 -6.76 8.88 14.13
C GLN A 109 -6.48 9.73 15.37
N GLN A 110 -5.44 10.57 15.35
CA GLN A 110 -5.14 11.52 16.44
C GLN A 110 -6.32 12.45 16.77
N ARG A 111 -7.21 12.70 15.80
CA ARG A 111 -8.38 13.58 15.98
C ARG A 111 -9.58 12.88 16.59
N HIS A 112 -9.64 11.55 16.48
CA HIS A 112 -10.84 10.75 16.80
C HIS A 112 -10.61 9.66 17.85
N SER A 113 -9.35 9.35 18.19
CA SER A 113 -8.96 8.32 19.16
C SER A 113 -7.93 8.86 20.16
N ARG A 114 -7.80 8.18 21.31
CA ARG A 114 -6.78 8.45 22.32
C ARG A 114 -5.41 7.84 21.99
N SER A 115 -5.31 7.07 20.92
CA SER A 115 -4.05 6.48 20.44
C SER A 115 -3.39 7.38 19.42
N ASN A 116 -2.17 7.83 19.73
CA ASN A 116 -1.35 8.60 18.80
C ASN A 116 -0.40 7.65 18.07
N TRP A 117 -0.76 7.29 16.84
CA TRP A 117 0.16 6.54 15.98
C TRP A 117 1.04 7.50 15.18
N VAL A 118 2.33 7.21 15.18
CA VAL A 118 3.36 7.87 14.40
C VAL A 118 3.93 6.85 13.42
N ILE A 119 4.00 7.22 12.15
CA ILE A 119 4.57 6.41 11.09
C ILE A 119 5.85 7.11 10.61
N GLY A 120 6.97 6.40 10.65
CA GLY A 120 8.27 6.89 10.19
C GLY A 120 8.88 5.96 9.15
N GLY A 121 9.34 6.51 8.02
CA GLY A 121 10.10 5.76 7.01
C GLY A 121 11.45 5.30 7.56
N MET A 122 11.82 4.06 7.27
CA MET A 122 13.09 3.47 7.71
C MET A 122 14.19 3.50 6.65
N ASN A 123 13.86 3.96 5.44
CA ASN A 123 14.80 4.22 4.35
C ASN A 123 14.34 5.45 3.53
N PRO A 124 15.22 6.06 2.70
CA PRO A 124 14.88 7.24 1.91
C PRO A 124 13.66 7.05 1.03
N GLU A 125 13.54 5.89 0.37
CA GLU A 125 12.43 5.56 -0.53
C GLU A 125 11.08 5.57 0.20
N SER A 126 11.05 5.07 1.44
CA SER A 126 9.87 5.02 2.29
C SER A 126 9.45 6.39 2.81
N ILE A 127 10.42 7.28 3.06
CA ILE A 127 10.16 8.66 3.48
C ILE A 127 9.56 9.44 2.31
N GLU A 128 10.18 9.33 1.13
CA GLU A 128 9.70 9.96 -0.11
C GLU A 128 8.31 9.45 -0.47
N PHE A 129 8.09 8.13 -0.43
CA PHE A 129 6.80 7.53 -0.73
C PHE A 129 5.67 8.04 0.16
N LEU A 130 5.89 8.19 1.47
CA LEU A 130 4.86 8.75 2.36
C LEU A 130 4.57 10.21 2.05
N SER A 131 5.61 11.01 1.81
CA SER A 131 5.47 12.43 1.48
C SER A 131 4.71 12.63 0.16
N ASP A 132 5.10 11.90 -0.89
CA ASP A 132 4.43 11.93 -2.20
C ASP A 132 3.00 11.40 -2.10
N GLY A 133 2.78 10.28 -1.39
CA GLY A 133 1.46 9.70 -1.19
C GLY A 133 0.47 10.66 -0.52
N VAL A 134 0.90 11.37 0.53
CA VAL A 134 0.11 12.41 1.18
C VAL A 134 -0.16 13.57 0.23
N ASN A 135 0.86 14.06 -0.49
CA ASN A 135 0.70 15.14 -1.45
C ASN A 135 -0.31 14.78 -2.55
N ARG A 136 -0.16 13.61 -3.18
CA ARG A 136 -1.05 13.13 -4.25
C ARG A 136 -2.49 12.99 -3.77
N LEU A 137 -2.73 12.22 -2.71
CA LEU A 137 -4.09 11.91 -2.26
C LEU A 137 -4.77 13.11 -1.58
N ALA A 138 -4.06 13.81 -0.67
CA ALA A 138 -4.67 14.83 0.18
C ALA A 138 -4.62 16.24 -0.44
N ILE A 139 -3.63 16.55 -1.27
CA ILE A 139 -3.45 17.89 -1.86
C ILE A 139 -3.87 17.89 -3.33
N ARG A 140 -3.24 17.06 -4.16
CA ARG A 140 -3.49 17.02 -5.62
C ARG A 140 -4.78 16.32 -6.01
N ARG A 141 -5.42 15.60 -5.09
CA ARG A 141 -6.63 14.80 -5.35
C ARG A 141 -6.44 13.75 -6.44
N LEU A 142 -5.25 13.17 -6.52
CA LEU A 142 -4.88 12.19 -7.53
C LEU A 142 -4.50 10.88 -6.88
N PHE A 143 -4.84 9.78 -7.55
CA PHE A 143 -4.32 8.47 -7.18
C PHE A 143 -2.83 8.37 -7.50
N PRO A 144 -2.04 7.60 -6.73
CA PRO A 144 -0.68 7.27 -7.12
C PRO A 144 -0.70 6.49 -8.45
N GLU A 145 0.31 6.72 -9.27
CA GLU A 145 0.53 5.96 -10.50
C GLU A 145 0.82 4.49 -10.17
N ALA A 146 0.66 3.62 -11.18
CA ALA A 146 1.10 2.25 -11.05
C ALA A 146 2.60 2.23 -10.77
N THR A 147 3.00 1.55 -9.69
CA THR A 147 4.41 1.36 -9.34
C THR A 147 5.16 0.80 -10.53
N VAL A 148 6.39 1.27 -10.77
CA VAL A 148 7.31 0.73 -11.78
C VAL A 148 8.52 0.16 -11.04
N GLY A 149 8.82 -1.12 -11.26
CA GLY A 149 9.92 -1.83 -10.61
C GLY A 149 9.65 -2.31 -9.18
N LEU A 150 10.73 -2.65 -8.47
CA LEU A 150 10.73 -3.12 -7.08
C LEU A 150 11.19 -1.98 -6.17
N GLN A 151 10.34 -1.53 -5.28
CA GLN A 151 10.73 -0.60 -4.22
C GLN A 151 10.64 -1.31 -2.85
N PRO A 152 11.78 -1.55 -2.17
CA PRO A 152 11.77 -2.08 -0.82
C PRO A 152 11.36 -0.96 0.13
N LEU A 153 10.10 -0.99 0.57
CA LEU A 153 9.54 -0.02 1.49
C LEU A 153 9.51 -0.60 2.90
N SER A 154 9.89 0.21 3.89
CA SER A 154 9.96 -0.16 5.28
C SER A 154 9.57 1.01 6.16
N TRP A 155 8.57 0.79 7.01
CA TRP A 155 8.06 1.80 7.93
C TRP A 155 8.01 1.27 9.34
N SER A 156 8.39 2.13 10.28
CA SER A 156 8.16 1.92 11.70
C SER A 156 6.84 2.56 12.11
N PHE A 157 6.04 1.80 12.83
CA PHE A 157 4.83 2.27 13.48
C PHE A 157 5.09 2.30 14.97
N GLN A 158 4.79 3.43 15.59
CA GLN A 158 4.89 3.61 17.04
C GLN A 158 3.60 4.23 17.53
N GLY A 159 3.04 3.73 18.62
CA GLY A 159 1.87 4.34 19.22
C GLY A 159 1.60 3.82 20.63
N ASP A 160 0.72 4.54 21.32
CA ASP A 160 0.30 4.20 22.67
C ASP A 160 -1.02 3.42 22.66
N GLU A 161 -1.02 2.27 23.33
CA GLU A 161 -2.25 1.53 23.59
C GLU A 161 -2.93 2.07 24.87
N PRO A 162 -4.20 2.52 24.80
CA PRO A 162 -4.91 3.03 25.96
C PRO A 162 -5.09 1.94 27.01
N LYS A 163 -5.05 2.35 28.29
CA LYS A 163 -5.14 1.44 29.44
C LYS A 163 -6.41 0.58 29.38
N ALA A 164 -6.25 -0.73 29.26
CA ALA A 164 -7.33 -1.70 29.44
C ALA A 164 -7.60 -1.98 30.93
N GLY A 165 -7.99 -0.94 31.69
CA GLY A 165 -8.38 -1.01 33.10
C GLY A 165 -7.50 -0.22 34.09
N PRO A 166 -7.93 -0.11 35.36
CA PRO A 166 -7.30 0.78 36.35
C PRO A 166 -5.88 0.38 36.79
N PHE A 167 -5.46 -0.86 36.55
CA PHE A 167 -4.16 -1.41 37.01
C PHE A 167 -3.13 -1.65 35.90
N ARG A 168 -3.45 -1.39 34.62
CA ARG A 168 -2.53 -1.64 33.50
C ARG A 168 -1.86 -0.34 33.07
N LYS A 169 -0.52 -0.33 32.99
CA LYS A 169 0.25 0.80 32.42
C LYS A 169 -0.04 0.89 30.91
N SER A 170 -0.01 2.12 30.38
CA SER A 170 0.04 2.37 28.93
C SER A 170 1.27 1.64 28.38
N ARG A 171 1.11 0.96 27.25
CA ARG A 171 2.21 0.25 26.61
C ARG A 171 2.50 0.93 25.29
N GLU A 172 3.74 1.39 25.13
CA GLU A 172 4.28 1.73 23.82
C GLU A 172 4.29 0.46 22.98
N THR A 173 3.53 0.47 21.89
CA THR A 173 3.53 -0.60 20.89
C THR A 173 4.22 -0.12 19.63
N GLY A 174 4.98 -1.01 19.01
CA GLY A 174 5.60 -0.74 17.74
C GLY A 174 5.85 -1.99 16.92
N PHE A 175 5.80 -1.80 15.61
CA PHE A 175 6.04 -2.84 14.62
C PHE A 175 6.67 -2.25 13.36
N ILE A 176 7.25 -3.12 12.54
CA ILE A 176 7.82 -2.78 11.24
C ILE A 176 6.90 -3.38 10.18
N LEU A 177 6.44 -2.52 9.28
CA LEU A 177 5.79 -2.94 8.05
C LEU A 177 6.86 -3.00 6.97
N GLU A 178 7.19 -4.19 6.50
CA GLU A 178 8.10 -4.40 5.38
C GLU A 178 7.25 -4.72 4.15
N VAL A 179 7.43 -3.97 3.08
CA VAL A 179 6.69 -4.13 1.84
C VAL A 179 7.62 -4.19 0.65
N GLN A 180 7.37 -5.17 -0.21
CA GLN A 180 7.88 -5.14 -1.58
C GLN A 180 6.71 -4.65 -2.42
N ASP A 181 6.69 -3.37 -2.77
CA ASP A 181 5.69 -2.91 -3.73
C ASP A 181 6.19 -3.31 -5.11
N VAL A 182 5.64 -4.42 -5.60
CA VAL A 182 5.95 -4.97 -6.90
C VAL A 182 4.76 -4.73 -7.81
N THR A 183 5.05 -4.16 -8.98
CA THR A 183 4.05 -3.89 -10.01
C THR A 183 3.36 -5.17 -10.42
N GLY A 184 2.07 -5.06 -10.74
CA GLY A 184 1.30 -6.21 -11.18
C GLY A 184 1.73 -6.77 -12.55
N GLU A 185 2.30 -5.91 -13.41
CA GLU A 185 2.78 -6.27 -14.75
C GLU A 185 4.19 -6.86 -14.69
N ALA A 186 5.00 -6.43 -13.73
CA ALA A 186 6.31 -7.00 -13.40
C ALA A 186 6.21 -8.46 -12.92
N TYR A 187 5.02 -9.03 -12.73
CA TYR A 187 4.81 -10.44 -12.44
C TYR A 187 4.62 -11.35 -13.66
N ARG A 188 4.59 -10.79 -14.88
CA ARG A 188 4.36 -11.55 -16.12
C ARG A 188 5.64 -11.88 -16.92
N GLY A 189 6.81 -11.35 -16.54
CA GLY A 189 8.08 -11.51 -17.27
C GLY A 189 9.25 -12.04 -16.43
N ASP A 190 10.44 -12.13 -17.03
CA ASP A 190 11.64 -12.69 -16.38
C ASP A 190 12.07 -11.91 -15.11
N GLU A 191 11.81 -10.60 -15.07
CA GLU A 191 12.03 -9.78 -13.88
C GLU A 191 11.15 -10.21 -12.69
N ALA A 192 9.93 -10.69 -12.94
CA ALA A 192 9.04 -11.27 -11.92
C ALA A 192 9.73 -12.41 -11.18
N ASN A 193 10.28 -13.33 -11.97
CA ASN A 193 10.88 -14.56 -11.50
C ASN A 193 12.17 -14.26 -10.75
N ALA A 194 12.92 -13.24 -11.17
CA ALA A 194 14.11 -12.78 -10.47
C ALA A 194 13.80 -12.17 -9.09
N LEU A 195 12.67 -11.47 -8.95
CA LEU A 195 12.28 -10.77 -7.72
C LEU A 195 11.52 -11.65 -6.73
N ARG A 196 10.82 -12.66 -7.24
CA ARG A 196 9.98 -13.58 -6.47
C ARG A 196 10.68 -14.23 -5.26
N PRO A 197 11.94 -14.71 -5.34
CA PRO A 197 12.64 -15.26 -4.17
C PRO A 197 12.79 -14.25 -3.03
N ARG A 198 13.04 -12.96 -3.34
CA ARG A 198 13.19 -11.90 -2.34
C ARG A 198 11.87 -11.59 -1.65
N VAL A 199 10.78 -11.51 -2.41
CA VAL A 199 9.42 -11.34 -1.86
C VAL A 199 9.08 -12.50 -0.94
N LEU A 200 9.33 -13.74 -1.37
CA LEU A 200 9.08 -14.93 -0.56
C LEU A 200 9.94 -14.99 0.71
N ASP A 201 11.20 -14.58 0.64
CA ASP A 201 12.08 -14.49 1.81
C ASP A 201 11.53 -13.56 2.86
N GLN A 202 11.04 -12.40 2.44
CA GLN A 202 10.44 -11.42 3.32
C GLN A 202 9.12 -11.92 3.93
N LEU A 203 8.24 -12.49 3.11
CA LEU A 203 7.00 -13.09 3.60
C LEU A 203 7.28 -14.21 4.61
N ALA A 204 8.25 -15.09 4.33
CA ALA A 204 8.63 -16.18 5.23
C ALA A 204 9.25 -15.72 6.56
N ARG A 205 9.86 -14.52 6.60
CA ARG A 205 10.41 -13.90 7.81
C ARG A 205 9.38 -13.06 8.57
N SER A 206 8.23 -12.76 7.97
CA SER A 206 7.16 -11.99 8.59
C SER A 206 6.42 -12.83 9.63
N GLN A 207 5.88 -12.20 10.67
CA GLN A 207 4.98 -12.85 11.65
C GLN A 207 3.51 -12.64 11.26
N GLY A 208 3.23 -11.55 10.55
CA GLY A 208 1.92 -11.18 10.05
C GLY A 208 1.92 -10.91 8.56
N LEU A 209 0.79 -11.13 7.91
CA LEU A 209 0.55 -10.82 6.50
C LEU A 209 -0.73 -9.99 6.37
N ILE A 210 -0.67 -8.90 5.62
CA ILE A 210 -1.86 -8.20 5.11
C ILE A 210 -2.10 -8.71 3.70
N TYR A 211 -3.28 -9.25 3.44
CA TYR A 211 -3.70 -9.66 2.10
C TYR A 211 -4.77 -8.72 1.57
N LEU A 212 -4.47 -8.00 0.48
CA LEU A 212 -5.44 -7.15 -0.20
C LEU A 212 -6.23 -7.94 -1.25
N PHE A 213 -7.51 -8.14 -0.98
CA PHE A 213 -8.45 -8.76 -1.87
C PHE A 213 -9.20 -7.69 -2.67
N ASP A 214 -9.07 -7.74 -4.00
CA ASP A 214 -9.78 -6.83 -4.90
C ASP A 214 -11.08 -7.47 -5.40
N PRO A 215 -12.24 -6.98 -4.97
CA PRO A 215 -13.50 -7.51 -5.48
C PRO A 215 -13.75 -7.10 -6.93
N LEU A 216 -13.12 -6.03 -7.46
CA LEU A 216 -13.50 -5.43 -8.74
C LEU A 216 -12.81 -6.03 -9.97
N LEU A 217 -12.15 -7.18 -9.84
CA LEU A 217 -11.44 -7.78 -10.96
C LEU A 217 -12.43 -8.42 -11.95
N ASP A 218 -12.21 -8.16 -13.24
CA ASP A 218 -12.84 -8.91 -14.33
C ASP A 218 -12.38 -10.39 -14.32
N SER A 219 -13.04 -11.25 -15.09
CA SER A 219 -12.79 -12.70 -15.09
C SER A 219 -11.34 -13.08 -15.42
N GLN A 220 -10.73 -12.38 -16.37
CA GLN A 220 -9.34 -12.61 -16.75
C GLN A 220 -8.40 -12.24 -15.61
N ARG A 221 -8.54 -11.02 -15.06
CA ARG A 221 -7.69 -10.54 -13.96
C ARG A 221 -7.92 -11.29 -12.66
N ALA A 222 -9.15 -11.74 -12.40
CA ALA A 222 -9.48 -12.60 -11.26
C ALA A 222 -8.74 -13.94 -11.36
N SER A 223 -8.67 -14.53 -12.55
CA SER A 223 -7.92 -15.77 -12.81
C SER A 223 -6.42 -15.57 -12.62
N GLU A 224 -5.87 -14.47 -13.11
CA GLU A 224 -4.45 -14.12 -12.89
C GLU A 224 -4.14 -13.87 -11.41
N GLY A 225 -4.99 -13.13 -10.70
CA GLY A 225 -4.87 -12.88 -9.27
C GLY A 225 -4.93 -14.17 -8.46
N LEU A 226 -5.78 -15.12 -8.87
CA LEU A 226 -5.87 -16.44 -8.26
C LEU A 226 -4.61 -17.28 -8.48
N ASN A 227 -4.11 -17.34 -9.72
CA ASN A 227 -2.88 -18.05 -10.05
C ASN A 227 -1.69 -17.48 -9.27
N PHE A 228 -1.60 -16.16 -9.20
CA PHE A 228 -0.61 -15.47 -8.40
C PHE A 228 -0.69 -15.85 -6.91
N LEU A 229 -1.90 -15.84 -6.35
CA LEU A 229 -2.14 -16.21 -4.96
C LEU A 229 -1.64 -17.64 -4.67
N TYR A 230 -2.13 -18.62 -5.42
CA TYR A 230 -1.82 -20.03 -5.19
C TYR A 230 -0.34 -20.33 -5.36
N SER A 231 0.28 -19.74 -6.37
CA SER A 231 1.70 -19.95 -6.65
C SER A 231 2.56 -19.40 -5.49
N MET A 232 2.25 -18.20 -4.98
CA MET A 232 2.93 -17.63 -3.81
C MET A 232 2.70 -18.46 -2.52
N LEU A 233 1.48 -18.92 -2.28
CA LEU A 233 1.18 -19.74 -1.09
C LEU A 233 1.89 -21.09 -1.09
N ASN A 234 1.95 -21.75 -2.24
CA ASN A 234 2.67 -23.02 -2.37
C ASN A 234 4.16 -22.86 -2.10
N GLU A 235 4.79 -21.85 -2.70
CA GLU A 235 6.22 -21.59 -2.50
C GLU A 235 6.53 -21.14 -1.08
N LEU A 236 5.70 -20.26 -0.50
CA LEU A 236 5.83 -19.85 0.90
C LEU A 236 5.70 -21.05 1.84
N ASN A 237 4.72 -21.92 1.59
CA ASN A 237 4.50 -23.14 2.39
C ASN A 237 5.67 -24.10 2.28
N ALA A 238 6.21 -24.33 1.08
CA ALA A 238 7.43 -25.12 0.90
C ALA A 238 8.58 -24.53 1.71
N ARG A 239 8.85 -23.23 1.59
CA ARG A 239 9.96 -22.56 2.27
C ARG A 239 9.85 -22.61 3.79
N VAL A 240 8.65 -22.43 4.34
CA VAL A 240 8.38 -22.50 5.78
C VAL A 240 8.43 -23.93 6.31
N ARG A 241 7.93 -24.91 5.53
CA ARG A 241 8.00 -26.33 5.83
C ARG A 241 9.45 -26.81 5.89
N ASP A 242 10.25 -26.46 4.90
CA ASP A 242 11.65 -26.87 4.80
C ASP A 242 12.48 -26.25 5.95
N ALA A 243 12.04 -25.09 6.47
CA ALA A 243 12.59 -24.50 7.69
C ALA A 243 12.05 -25.10 9.01
N GLY A 244 11.12 -26.07 8.96
CA GLY A 244 10.52 -26.72 10.14
C GLY A 244 9.58 -25.82 10.95
N LYS A 245 9.05 -24.75 10.35
CA LYS A 245 8.32 -23.67 11.07
C LYS A 245 6.80 -23.70 10.90
N LEU A 246 6.23 -24.79 10.39
CA LEU A 246 4.78 -24.91 10.23
C LEU A 246 4.08 -24.89 11.59
N TYR A 247 2.94 -24.20 11.65
CA TYR A 247 2.03 -24.22 12.79
C TYR A 247 0.88 -25.16 12.49
N ARG A 248 0.82 -26.33 13.17
CA ARG A 248 -0.24 -27.33 12.97
C ARG A 248 -0.42 -27.73 11.50
N ASN A 249 0.68 -28.05 10.81
CA ASN A 249 0.75 -28.35 9.37
C ASN A 249 0.24 -27.23 8.44
N ARG A 250 0.21 -25.99 8.92
CA ARG A 250 -0.19 -24.80 8.15
C ARG A 250 0.86 -23.70 8.30
N LEU A 251 0.74 -22.66 7.48
CA LEU A 251 1.57 -21.47 7.59
C LEU A 251 1.39 -20.81 8.98
N PRO A 252 2.49 -20.41 9.64
CA PRO A 252 2.45 -19.87 11.01
C PRO A 252 1.96 -18.43 11.08
N HIS A 253 1.90 -17.73 9.95
CA HIS A 253 1.56 -16.30 9.91
C HIS A 253 0.16 -16.02 10.46
N HIS A 254 0.03 -14.89 11.14
CA HIS A 254 -1.28 -14.24 11.28
C HIS A 254 -1.62 -13.50 10.00
N VAL A 255 -2.88 -13.53 9.57
CA VAL A 255 -3.33 -12.89 8.33
C VAL A 255 -4.45 -11.90 8.65
N SER A 256 -4.40 -10.74 8.02
CA SER A 256 -5.49 -9.76 7.94
C SER A 256 -5.88 -9.64 6.47
N VAL A 257 -7.08 -10.10 6.12
CA VAL A 257 -7.64 -10.02 4.77
C VAL A 257 -8.42 -8.72 4.65
N CYS A 258 -7.96 -7.81 3.80
CA CYS A 258 -8.61 -6.54 3.56
C CYS A 258 -9.37 -6.61 2.22
N ILE A 259 -10.70 -6.59 2.28
CA ILE A 259 -11.56 -6.40 1.10
C ILE A 259 -11.44 -4.93 0.70
N THR A 260 -10.66 -4.64 -0.34
CA THR A 260 -10.36 -3.28 -0.75
C THR A 260 -11.49 -2.65 -1.56
N LYS A 261 -11.39 -1.32 -1.74
CA LYS A 261 -12.34 -0.52 -2.54
C LYS A 261 -13.77 -0.63 -2.03
N PHE A 262 -13.93 -0.70 -0.70
CA PHE A 262 -15.23 -0.74 -0.05
C PHE A 262 -16.11 0.49 -0.37
N ASP A 263 -15.50 1.60 -0.79
CA ASP A 263 -16.16 2.82 -1.28
C ASP A 263 -16.73 2.71 -2.70
N HIS A 264 -16.34 1.70 -3.47
CA HIS A 264 -16.76 1.55 -4.86
C HIS A 264 -18.22 1.09 -4.97
N PRO A 265 -19.05 1.63 -5.91
CA PRO A 265 -20.46 1.29 -6.00
C PRO A 265 -20.75 -0.21 -6.11
N GLU A 266 -19.95 -0.95 -6.88
CA GLU A 266 -20.11 -2.40 -7.07
C GLU A 266 -19.76 -3.24 -5.83
N VAL A 267 -19.21 -2.63 -4.79
CA VAL A 267 -18.95 -3.29 -3.50
C VAL A 267 -19.93 -2.74 -2.47
N PHE A 268 -20.02 -1.42 -2.37
CA PHE A 268 -20.76 -0.74 -1.34
C PHE A 268 -22.27 -0.93 -1.45
N ARG A 269 -22.86 -0.75 -2.64
CA ARG A 269 -24.33 -0.84 -2.78
C ARG A 269 -24.85 -2.25 -2.52
N PRO A 270 -24.26 -3.31 -3.10
CA PRO A 270 -24.68 -4.67 -2.77
C PRO A 270 -24.53 -4.98 -1.27
N ALA A 271 -23.47 -4.47 -0.63
CA ALA A 271 -23.28 -4.66 0.81
C ALA A 271 -24.37 -3.99 1.66
N VAL A 272 -24.77 -2.77 1.28
CA VAL A 272 -25.87 -2.04 1.93
C VAL A 272 -27.20 -2.77 1.71
N GLU A 273 -27.51 -3.15 0.47
CA GLU A 273 -28.75 -3.84 0.09
C GLU A 273 -28.90 -5.19 0.81
N ALA A 274 -27.79 -5.91 1.02
CA ALA A 274 -27.75 -7.17 1.75
C ALA A 274 -27.65 -7.01 3.28
N GLY A 275 -27.64 -5.77 3.81
CA GLY A 275 -27.68 -5.50 5.25
C GLY A 275 -26.36 -5.67 6.00
N TRP A 276 -25.22 -5.70 5.30
CA TRP A 276 -23.89 -5.86 5.92
C TRP A 276 -23.31 -4.57 6.51
N VAL A 277 -23.86 -3.42 6.13
CA VAL A 277 -23.30 -2.10 6.43
C VAL A 277 -24.05 -1.45 7.59
N THR A 278 -23.28 -0.92 8.53
CA THR A 278 -23.76 -0.13 9.67
C THR A 278 -23.10 1.24 9.69
N GLN A 279 -23.62 2.16 10.50
CA GLN A 279 -23.06 3.49 10.68
C GLN A 279 -23.05 3.88 12.16
N SER A 280 -22.03 4.64 12.56
CA SER A 280 -22.06 5.35 13.83
C SER A 280 -23.10 6.47 13.77
N LEU A 281 -23.81 6.71 14.87
CA LEU A 281 -24.69 7.89 15.01
C LEU A 281 -23.89 9.18 15.28
N GLU A 282 -22.65 9.04 15.72
CA GLU A 282 -21.73 10.11 16.08
C GLU A 282 -20.60 10.28 15.05
N GLY A 283 -19.98 11.45 15.03
CA GLY A 283 -18.89 11.81 14.12
C GLY A 283 -19.36 11.88 12.67
N ASN A 284 -18.49 11.49 11.74
CA ASN A 284 -18.73 11.63 10.30
C ASN A 284 -19.77 10.61 9.74
N ARG A 285 -20.29 9.72 10.61
CA ARG A 285 -21.26 8.65 10.27
C ARG A 285 -20.83 7.77 9.11
N LEU A 286 -19.52 7.54 9.00
CA LEU A 286 -18.97 6.71 7.94
C LEU A 286 -19.53 5.28 8.01
N PRO A 287 -19.86 4.68 6.87
CA PRO A 287 -20.31 3.30 6.83
C PRO A 287 -19.18 2.34 7.13
N ARG A 288 -19.51 1.25 7.82
CA ARG A 288 -18.57 0.18 8.15
C ARG A 288 -19.28 -1.17 8.14
N VAL A 289 -18.52 -2.22 7.86
CA VAL A 289 -18.92 -3.59 8.19
C VAL A 289 -18.50 -3.85 9.65
N PRO A 290 -19.41 -4.28 10.54
CA PRO A 290 -19.04 -4.64 11.92
C PRO A 290 -17.98 -5.74 11.96
N ASP A 291 -17.01 -5.63 12.87
CA ASP A 291 -15.85 -6.51 12.95
C ASP A 291 -16.25 -7.99 13.11
N GLU A 292 -17.28 -8.26 13.92
CA GLU A 292 -17.81 -9.61 14.15
C GLU A 292 -18.50 -10.21 12.92
N GLN A 293 -18.87 -9.37 11.95
CA GLN A 293 -19.50 -9.80 10.70
C GLN A 293 -18.52 -9.84 9.52
N ALA A 294 -17.33 -9.26 9.65
CA ALA A 294 -16.39 -9.09 8.54
C ALA A 294 -15.99 -10.42 7.85
N ALA A 295 -15.88 -11.51 8.61
CA ALA A 295 -15.62 -12.84 8.06
C ALA A 295 -16.80 -13.36 7.21
N ARG A 296 -18.03 -13.16 7.68
CA ARG A 296 -19.25 -13.57 6.95
C ARG A 296 -19.48 -12.67 5.74
N PHE A 297 -19.16 -11.38 5.85
CA PHE A 297 -19.17 -10.44 4.73
C PHE A 297 -18.20 -10.87 3.63
N PHE A 298 -16.96 -11.26 3.98
CA PHE A 298 -16.00 -11.79 3.00
C PHE A 298 -16.54 -13.05 2.31
N GLN A 299 -17.10 -13.97 3.09
CA GLN A 299 -17.69 -15.20 2.55
C GLN A 299 -18.81 -14.88 1.55
N TRP A 300 -19.74 -14.01 1.91
CA TRP A 300 -20.83 -13.54 1.04
C TRP A 300 -20.30 -12.87 -0.24
N MET A 301 -19.29 -11.99 -0.13
CA MET A 301 -18.66 -11.38 -1.30
C MET A 301 -18.07 -12.42 -2.27
N CYS A 302 -17.45 -13.47 -1.74
CA CYS A 302 -16.90 -14.56 -2.55
C CYS A 302 -17.99 -15.44 -3.18
N ASP A 303 -19.03 -15.78 -2.42
CA ASP A 303 -20.05 -16.73 -2.83
C ASP A 303 -21.06 -16.10 -3.80
N ASP A 304 -21.58 -14.92 -3.44
CA ASP A 304 -22.76 -14.33 -4.05
C ASP A 304 -22.45 -13.19 -5.02
N VAL A 305 -21.32 -12.49 -4.85
CA VAL A 305 -21.01 -11.27 -5.63
C VAL A 305 -19.97 -11.53 -6.74
N ARG A 306 -18.90 -12.27 -6.46
CA ARG A 306 -17.74 -12.38 -7.37
C ARG A 306 -17.52 -13.77 -8.00
N GLY A 307 -18.15 -14.82 -7.47
CA GLY A 307 -18.21 -16.13 -8.13
C GLY A 307 -16.96 -17.00 -7.93
N ALA A 308 -16.71 -17.91 -8.89
CA ALA A 308 -15.82 -19.06 -8.69
C ALA A 308 -14.37 -18.71 -8.31
N GLY A 309 -13.77 -17.69 -8.95
CA GLY A 309 -12.39 -17.29 -8.65
C GLY A 309 -12.24 -16.77 -7.21
N ALA A 310 -13.20 -15.97 -6.74
CA ALA A 310 -13.20 -15.44 -5.38
C ALA A 310 -13.39 -16.54 -4.32
N ARG A 311 -14.21 -17.55 -4.61
CA ARG A 311 -14.34 -18.74 -3.75
C ARG A 311 -13.02 -19.50 -3.62
N LEU A 312 -12.28 -19.68 -4.71
CA LEU A 312 -10.98 -20.33 -4.68
C LEU A 312 -9.94 -19.51 -3.89
N VAL A 313 -9.98 -18.17 -3.94
CA VAL A 313 -9.13 -17.34 -3.05
C VAL A 313 -9.44 -17.63 -1.58
N ARG A 314 -10.73 -17.61 -1.19
CA ARG A 314 -11.16 -17.91 0.18
C ARG A 314 -10.70 -19.30 0.61
N ASP A 315 -10.93 -20.31 -0.22
CA ASP A 315 -10.61 -21.70 0.09
C ASP A 315 -9.10 -21.92 0.16
N GLY A 316 -8.32 -21.24 -0.71
CA GLY A 316 -6.87 -21.20 -0.63
C GLY A 316 -6.37 -20.64 0.71
N LEU A 317 -6.86 -19.46 1.13
CA LEU A 317 -6.50 -18.89 2.43
C LEU A 317 -6.86 -19.83 3.60
N ALA A 318 -8.06 -20.42 3.57
CA ALA A 318 -8.51 -21.35 4.59
C ALA A 318 -7.74 -22.68 4.59
N ASN A 319 -7.16 -23.09 3.46
CA ASN A 319 -6.32 -24.28 3.35
C ASN A 319 -4.92 -24.05 3.94
N PHE A 320 -4.29 -22.91 3.60
CA PHE A 320 -2.90 -22.63 3.97
C PHE A 320 -2.71 -22.06 5.37
N PHE A 321 -3.69 -21.34 5.92
CA PHE A 321 -3.59 -20.70 7.23
C PHE A 321 -4.56 -21.31 8.24
N HIS A 322 -4.23 -21.25 9.52
CA HIS A 322 -5.15 -21.70 10.57
C HIS A 322 -6.31 -20.70 10.74
N PRO A 323 -7.59 -21.13 10.85
CA PRO A 323 -8.73 -20.20 10.88
C PRO A 323 -8.65 -19.16 12.01
N SER A 324 -8.15 -19.55 13.19
CA SER A 324 -7.97 -18.63 14.32
C SER A 324 -6.85 -17.58 14.12
N ARG A 325 -6.13 -17.63 13.00
CA ARG A 325 -5.05 -16.69 12.65
C ARG A 325 -5.49 -15.72 11.54
N ILE A 326 -6.69 -15.86 10.99
CA ILE A 326 -7.21 -14.98 9.93
C ILE A 326 -8.25 -14.02 10.53
N SER A 327 -8.10 -12.73 10.25
CA SER A 327 -9.11 -11.69 10.51
C SER A 327 -9.46 -11.01 9.19
N TYR A 328 -10.64 -10.38 9.12
CA TYR A 328 -11.18 -9.80 7.89
C TYR A 328 -11.59 -8.34 8.12
N TYR A 329 -11.41 -7.51 7.10
CA TYR A 329 -11.66 -6.07 7.17
C TYR A 329 -12.22 -5.56 5.84
N ALA A 330 -13.33 -4.81 5.89
CA ALA A 330 -13.76 -4.01 4.75
C ALA A 330 -12.98 -2.69 4.76
N THR A 331 -12.19 -2.44 3.71
CA THR A 331 -11.19 -1.37 3.67
C THR A 331 -11.44 -0.41 2.51
N SER A 332 -11.29 0.88 2.79
CA SER A 332 -11.23 1.92 1.77
C SER A 332 -10.04 2.84 2.03
N ALA A 333 -9.16 2.96 1.04
CA ALA A 333 -7.97 3.82 1.14
C ALA A 333 -8.31 5.32 1.09
N ILE A 334 -9.37 5.69 0.36
CA ILE A 334 -9.77 7.10 0.22
C ILE A 334 -11.03 7.46 1.01
N GLY A 335 -11.78 6.47 1.49
CA GLY A 335 -13.05 6.66 2.15
C GLY A 335 -14.16 7.16 1.24
N PHE A 336 -15.23 7.63 1.88
CA PHE A 336 -16.42 8.15 1.23
C PHE A 336 -16.38 9.67 1.18
N ARG A 337 -17.11 10.23 0.21
CA ARG A 337 -17.35 11.67 0.13
C ARG A 337 -18.19 12.09 1.31
N LEU A 338 -17.76 13.15 1.97
CA LEU A 338 -18.52 13.80 3.04
C LEU A 338 -19.15 15.08 2.51
N ASN A 339 -20.34 15.40 3.01
CA ASN A 339 -21.02 16.64 2.70
C ASN A 339 -20.33 17.84 3.39
N PRO A 340 -20.76 19.10 3.14
CA PRO A 340 -20.17 20.27 3.78
C PRO A 340 -20.25 20.27 5.33
N GLN A 341 -21.17 19.51 5.92
CA GLN A 341 -21.28 19.30 7.36
C GLN A 341 -20.35 18.18 7.89
N ASN A 342 -19.48 17.64 7.02
CA ASN A 342 -18.57 16.54 7.31
C ASN A 342 -19.28 15.22 7.68
N ILE A 343 -20.47 15.00 7.12
CA ILE A 343 -21.31 13.82 7.37
C ILE A 343 -21.47 13.04 6.06
N PHE A 344 -21.45 11.71 6.16
CA PHE A 344 -21.74 10.81 5.06
C PHE A 344 -23.16 10.99 4.51
N ASP A 345 -23.32 11.08 3.18
CA ASP A 345 -24.61 11.10 2.50
C ASP A 345 -24.70 9.98 1.45
N TYR A 346 -25.60 9.01 1.67
CA TYR A 346 -25.82 7.88 0.77
C TYR A 346 -26.23 8.28 -0.66
N ARG A 347 -26.74 9.49 -0.87
CA ARG A 347 -27.12 9.96 -2.21
C ARG A 347 -25.92 10.47 -3.01
N ASN A 348 -24.82 10.83 -2.34
CA ASN A 348 -23.64 11.43 -2.96
C ASN A 348 -22.35 11.02 -2.20
N TYR A 349 -22.12 9.72 -2.09
CA TYR A 349 -21.01 9.16 -1.30
C TYR A 349 -19.74 8.91 -2.11
N LEU A 350 -19.80 8.98 -3.45
CA LEU A 350 -18.65 8.69 -4.30
C LEU A 350 -17.61 9.78 -4.14
N ASN A 351 -16.45 9.40 -3.62
CA ASN A 351 -15.32 10.30 -3.46
C ASN A 351 -14.38 10.30 -4.67
N VAL A 352 -14.84 9.73 -5.79
CA VAL A 352 -14.11 9.68 -7.05
C VAL A 352 -15.00 10.23 -8.16
N GLU A 353 -14.42 11.11 -8.96
CA GLU A 353 -15.00 11.61 -10.20
C GLU A 353 -14.00 11.45 -11.35
N LEU A 354 -14.51 11.29 -12.57
CA LEU A 354 -13.68 11.23 -13.76
C LEU A 354 -13.62 12.61 -14.39
N ILE A 355 -12.43 13.21 -14.42
CA ILE A 355 -12.16 14.46 -15.12
C ILE A 355 -11.28 14.09 -16.32
N GLU A 356 -11.79 14.28 -17.53
CA GLU A 356 -11.07 13.93 -18.77
C GLU A 356 -10.59 12.45 -18.80
N GLY A 357 -11.38 11.55 -18.20
CA GLY A 357 -11.04 10.12 -18.11
C GLY A 357 -10.05 9.76 -16.99
N VAL A 358 -9.53 10.76 -16.25
CA VAL A 358 -8.61 10.55 -15.12
C VAL A 358 -9.39 10.58 -13.79
N PRO A 359 -9.25 9.55 -12.94
CA PRO A 359 -9.91 9.52 -11.64
C PRO A 359 -9.31 10.55 -10.68
N HIS A 360 -10.16 11.43 -10.17
CA HIS A 360 -9.83 12.45 -9.18
C HIS A 360 -10.62 12.23 -7.90
N ILE A 361 -10.03 12.60 -6.77
CA ILE A 361 -10.65 12.47 -5.45
C ILE A 361 -11.44 13.75 -5.13
N CYS A 362 -12.75 13.66 -4.91
CA CYS A 362 -13.59 14.85 -4.75
C CYS A 362 -13.28 15.64 -3.45
N THR A 363 -13.02 14.94 -2.35
CA THR A 363 -12.84 15.52 -1.01
C THR A 363 -11.64 14.93 -0.28
N SER A 364 -11.26 15.51 0.86
CA SER A 364 -10.17 14.97 1.68
C SER A 364 -10.37 13.50 1.98
N PRO A 365 -9.40 12.62 1.67
CA PRO A 365 -9.51 11.21 1.98
C PRO A 365 -9.80 10.99 3.46
N VAL A 366 -10.73 10.10 3.78
CA VAL A 366 -10.99 9.65 5.16
C VAL A 366 -10.91 8.12 5.18
N PRO A 367 -9.69 7.56 5.26
CA PRO A 367 -9.49 6.11 5.09
C PRO A 367 -10.26 5.30 6.15
N ILE A 368 -10.74 4.12 5.75
CA ILE A 368 -11.49 3.19 6.61
C ILE A 368 -10.72 1.86 6.66
N ASN A 369 -10.42 1.37 7.86
CA ASN A 369 -9.72 0.11 8.09
C ASN A 369 -8.41 -0.02 7.29
N VAL A 370 -7.58 1.03 7.33
CA VAL A 370 -6.23 1.04 6.75
C VAL A 370 -5.16 0.85 7.81
N LEU A 371 -5.35 1.47 8.99
CA LEU A 371 -4.41 1.35 10.09
C LEU A 371 -4.80 0.21 11.04
N GLU A 372 -6.10 0.03 11.24
CA GLU A 372 -6.73 -0.94 12.13
C GLU A 372 -6.28 -2.39 11.85
N PRO A 373 -6.23 -2.87 10.59
CA PRO A 373 -5.79 -4.23 10.31
C PRO A 373 -4.33 -4.49 10.68
N LEU A 374 -3.47 -3.46 10.66
CA LEU A 374 -2.05 -3.54 11.05
C LEU A 374 -1.92 -3.58 12.57
N ILE A 375 -2.64 -2.69 13.26
CA ILE A 375 -2.66 -2.61 14.72
C ILE A 375 -3.19 -3.92 15.33
N ASP A 376 -4.34 -4.41 14.86
CA ASP A 376 -4.90 -5.67 15.36
C ASP A 376 -3.98 -6.86 15.07
N LEU A 377 -3.38 -6.90 13.88
CA LEU A 377 -2.45 -7.97 13.50
C LEU A 377 -1.25 -8.04 14.45
N GLU A 378 -0.66 -6.89 14.77
CA GLU A 378 0.41 -6.77 15.76
C GLU A 378 -0.01 -7.33 17.13
N LYS A 379 -1.18 -6.92 17.63
CA LYS A 379 -1.72 -7.39 18.91
C LYS A 379 -1.94 -8.90 18.92
N ARG A 380 -2.49 -9.46 17.85
CA ARG A 380 -2.71 -10.91 17.70
C ARG A 380 -1.40 -11.70 17.68
N ILE A 381 -0.36 -11.16 17.05
CA ILE A 381 0.98 -11.76 17.02
C ILE A 381 1.58 -11.78 18.42
N ARG A 382 1.58 -10.65 19.14
CA ARG A 382 2.14 -10.57 20.49
C ARG A 382 1.39 -11.45 21.49
N SER A 383 0.05 -11.43 21.43
CA SER A 383 -0.81 -12.24 22.31
C SER A 383 -0.60 -13.75 22.13
N SER A 384 -0.21 -14.17 20.92
CA SER A 384 0.11 -15.57 20.63
C SER A 384 1.50 -15.98 21.14
N GLY A 385 2.46 -15.05 21.18
CA GLY A 385 3.79 -15.27 21.75
C GLY A 385 3.80 -15.41 23.28
N THR A 386 2.94 -14.67 23.99
CA THR A 386 2.88 -14.72 25.46
C THR A 386 2.31 -16.04 26.00
N LYS A 387 1.48 -16.75 25.22
CA LYS A 387 0.89 -18.04 25.64
C LYS A 387 1.86 -19.22 25.62
N LEU A 388 3.06 -19.07 25.03
CA LEU A 388 4.09 -20.12 25.01
C LEU A 388 4.90 -20.22 26.32
N TRP A 389 4.80 -19.24 27.22
CA TRP A 389 5.54 -19.21 28.50
C TRP A 389 4.70 -19.64 29.73
N GLN A 390 3.48 -20.12 29.52
CA GLN A 390 2.57 -20.54 30.60
C GLN A 390 2.18 -22.04 30.51
N ARG A 391 3.02 -22.88 29.92
CA ARG A 391 2.82 -24.34 29.95
C ARG A 391 4.04 -25.05 30.48
#